data_AF-A0A934XSR2-F1
#
_entry.id   AF-A0A934XSR2-F1
#
_cell.length_a   1.000
_cell.length_b   1.000
_cell.length_c   1.000
_cell.angle_alpha   90.00
_cell.angle_beta   90.00
_cell.angle_gamma   90.00
#
_symmetry.space_group_name_H-M   'P 1'
#
loop_
_entity.id
_entity.type
_entity.pdbx_description
1 polymer ?
#
loop_
_entity_poly.entity_id
_entity_poly.type
_entity_poly.pdbx_seq_one_letter_code
_entity_poly.pdbx_strand_id
1 'polypeptide(L)' 'MWPFSSFFVSKPLQALEENLQFITWLGIIYNSYWTRLVQAQDPATFEQVVQDTTEDAIKQIKELMDKHTERSTNRPGLR' A
#
# COMPACT_ATOMS: atom_id res chain seq x y z
N MET A 1 -19.66 -19.05 9.06
CA MET A 1 -19.59 -17.60 8.79
C MET A 1 -18.54 -17.00 9.71
N TRP A 2 -17.30 -16.92 9.20
CA TRP A 2 -16.22 -15.96 9.52
C TRP A 2 -16.05 -15.45 10.98
N PRO A 3 -15.06 -15.95 11.76
CA PRO A 3 -14.69 -15.45 13.08
C PRO A 3 -13.82 -14.17 13.02
N PHE A 4 -14.00 -13.34 11.99
CA PHE A 4 -13.22 -12.13 11.78
C PHE A 4 -13.69 -11.00 12.71
N SER A 5 -14.98 -11.01 13.08
CA SER A 5 -15.58 -9.97 13.93
C SER A 5 -15.08 -9.99 15.37
N SER A 6 -14.59 -11.12 15.89
CA SER A 6 -14.17 -11.23 17.29
C SER A 6 -12.79 -10.61 17.55
N PHE A 7 -11.91 -10.56 16.55
CA PHE A 7 -10.57 -9.99 16.68
C PHE A 7 -10.59 -8.46 16.72
N PHE A 8 -11.57 -7.82 16.08
CA PHE A 8 -11.75 -6.36 16.12
C PHE A 8 -12.15 -5.82 17.50
N VAL A 9 -12.77 -6.64 18.35
CA VAL A 9 -13.29 -6.17 19.65
C VAL A 9 -12.18 -6.09 20.71
N SER A 10 -11.10 -6.85 20.58
CA SER A 10 -10.04 -6.90 21.61
C SER A 10 -8.91 -5.88 21.42
N LYS A 11 -8.64 -5.39 20.20
CA LYS A 11 -7.68 -4.30 19.90
C LYS A 11 -8.12 -3.36 18.75
N PRO A 12 -9.29 -2.71 18.84
CA PRO A 12 -9.91 -1.97 17.72
C PRO A 12 -9.08 -0.80 17.19
N LEU A 13 -8.44 -0.02 18.07
CA LEU A 13 -7.78 1.23 17.68
C LEU A 13 -6.49 1.00 16.89
N GLN A 14 -5.71 -0.02 17.24
CA GLN A 14 -4.39 -0.23 16.66
C GLN A 14 -4.44 -0.94 15.31
N ALA A 15 -5.32 -1.95 15.15
CA ALA A 15 -5.57 -2.56 13.85
C ALA A 15 -6.21 -1.55 12.88
N LEU A 16 -7.06 -0.65 13.39
CA LEU A 16 -7.63 0.44 12.60
C LEU A 16 -6.55 1.44 12.16
N GLU A 17 -5.65 1.86 13.05
CA GLU A 17 -4.57 2.81 12.73
C GLU A 17 -3.59 2.25 11.70
N GLU A 18 -3.16 1.00 11.85
CA GLU A 18 -2.27 0.32 10.89
C GLU A 18 -2.92 0.19 9.51
N ASN A 19 -4.21 -0.16 9.47
CA ASN A 19 -4.96 -0.25 8.22
C ASN A 19 -5.19 1.13 7.58
N LEU A 20 -5.44 2.17 8.37
CA LEU A 20 -5.59 3.54 7.88
C LEU A 20 -4.28 4.07 7.29
N GLN A 21 -3.16 3.87 7.98
CA GLN A 21 -1.84 4.25 7.46
C GLN A 21 -1.54 3.54 6.14
N PHE A 22 -1.82 2.23 6.05
CA PHE A 22 -1.64 1.45 4.82
C PHE A 22 -2.50 1.98 3.67
N ILE A 23 -3.79 2.27 3.92
CA ILE A 23 -4.70 2.85 2.92
C ILE A 23 -4.23 4.24 2.46
N THR A 24 -3.74 5.08 3.38
CA THR A 24 -3.19 6.40 3.01
C THR A 24 -1.99 6.27 2.08
N TRP A 25 -1.04 5.38 2.39
CA TRP A 25 0.13 5.15 1.53
C TRP A 25 -0.24 4.59 0.16
N LEU A 26 -1.18 3.65 0.08
CA LEU A 26 -1.72 3.18 -1.20
C LEU A 26 -2.34 4.32 -2.01
N GLY A 27 -3.09 5.22 -1.36
CA GLY A 27 -3.65 6.41 -1.99
C GLY A 27 -2.57 7.32 -2.59
N ILE A 28 -1.45 7.51 -1.89
CA ILE A 28 -0.31 8.30 -2.39
C ILE A 28 0.33 7.64 -3.63
N ILE A 29 0.58 6.33 -3.58
CA ILE A 29 1.16 5.58 -4.70
C ILE A 29 0.26 5.70 -5.94
N TYR A 30 -1.05 5.49 -5.77
CA TYR A 30 -2.02 5.59 -6.85
C TYR A 30 -2.08 7.00 -7.46
N ASN A 31 -2.17 8.04 -6.65
CA ASN A 31 -2.21 9.42 -7.15
C ASN A 31 -0.91 9.80 -7.87
N SER A 32 0.23 9.32 -7.40
CA SER A 32 1.53 9.56 -8.03
C SER A 32 1.62 8.88 -9.41
N TYR A 33 1.09 7.66 -9.53
CA TYR A 33 0.97 6.95 -10.80
C TYR A 33 0.19 7.77 -11.84
N TRP A 34 -1.02 8.22 -11.49
CA TRP A 34 -1.84 9.01 -12.41
C TRP A 34 -1.23 10.37 -12.73
N THR A 35 -0.56 11.01 -11.77
CA THR A 35 0.11 12.29 -12.01
C THR A 35 1.22 12.15 -13.05
N ARG A 36 2.07 11.12 -12.93
CA ARG A 36 3.13 10.86 -13.92
C ARG A 36 2.56 10.48 -15.28
N LEU A 37 1.47 9.71 -15.29
CA LEU A 37 0.77 9.36 -16.53
C LEU A 37 0.18 10.58 -17.24
N VAL A 38 -0.43 11.52 -16.51
CA VAL A 38 -0.96 12.77 -17.06
C VAL A 38 0.16 13.70 -17.54
N GLN A 39 1.33 13.66 -16.89
CA GLN A 39 2.51 14.42 -17.32
C GLN A 39 3.18 13.84 -18.57
N ALA A 40 2.90 12.58 -18.93
CA ALA A 40 3.40 11.98 -20.17
C ALA A 40 2.72 12.63 -21.38
N GLN A 41 3.27 13.75 -21.85
CA GLN A 41 2.73 14.51 -22.99
C GLN A 41 3.37 14.12 -24.33
N ASP A 42 4.50 13.41 -24.31
CA ASP A 42 5.22 13.02 -25.52
C ASP A 42 4.85 11.58 -25.94
N PRO A 43 4.25 11.39 -27.13
CA PRO A 43 3.95 10.07 -27.68
C PRO A 43 5.17 9.16 -27.81
N ALA A 44 6.38 9.73 -28.03
CA ALA A 44 7.61 8.97 -28.20
C ALA A 44 8.11 8.35 -26.89
N THR A 45 7.71 8.90 -25.73
CA THR A 45 8.12 8.40 -24.41
C THR A 45 6.95 7.82 -23.62
N PHE A 46 5.71 7.93 -24.11
CA PHE A 46 4.51 7.53 -23.38
C PHE A 46 4.58 6.08 -22.89
N GLU A 47 4.94 5.14 -23.77
CA GLU A 47 5.03 3.72 -23.43
C GLU A 47 6.08 3.47 -22.34
N GLN A 48 7.25 4.11 -22.45
CA GLN A 48 8.31 3.99 -21.46
C GLN A 48 7.89 4.60 -20.10
N VAL A 49 7.24 5.77 -20.11
CA VAL A 49 6.73 6.39 -18.87
C VAL A 49 5.66 5.52 -18.21
N VAL A 50 4.78 4.89 -18.99
CA VAL A 50 3.79 3.93 -18.48
C VAL A 50 4.49 2.75 -17.82
N GLN A 51 5.48 2.17 -18.48
CA GLN A 51 6.21 1.01 -17.98
C GLN A 51 6.98 1.34 -16.70
N ASP A 52 7.79 2.40 -16.72
CA ASP A 52 8.58 2.84 -15.56
C ASP A 52 7.70 3.19 -14.36
N THR A 53 6.59 3.91 -14.59
CA THR A 53 5.67 4.30 -13.52
C THR A 53 4.92 3.08 -12.96
N THR A 54 4.62 2.09 -13.79
CA THR A 54 4.01 0.83 -13.34
C THR A 54 4.99 0.02 -12.50
N GLU A 55 6.23 -0.13 -12.94
CA GLU A 55 7.27 -0.85 -12.19
C GLU A 55 7.57 -0.19 -10.84
N ASP A 56 7.66 1.15 -10.81
CA ASP A 56 7.85 1.93 -9.57
C ASP A 56 6.66 1.75 -8.61
N ALA A 57 5.42 1.82 -9.11
CA ALA A 57 4.23 1.59 -8.29
C ALA A 57 4.21 0.17 -7.70
N ILE A 58 4.51 -0.86 -8.50
CA ILE A 58 4.59 -2.25 -8.03
C ILE A 58 5.66 -2.39 -6.95
N LYS A 59 6.84 -1.80 -7.14
CA LYS A 59 7.92 -1.82 -6.17
C LYS A 59 7.49 -1.20 -4.84
N GLN A 60 6.90 -0.01 -4.87
CA GLN A 60 6.43 0.68 -3.67
C GLN A 60 5.33 -0.09 -2.93
N ILE A 61 4.41 -0.73 -3.67
CA ILE A 61 3.38 -1.60 -3.09
C ILE A 61 4.02 -2.80 -2.38
N LYS A 62 5.02 -3.46 -3.01
CA LYS A 62 5.75 -4.57 -2.39
C LYS A 62 6.46 -4.13 -1.11
N GLU A 63 7.19 -3.02 -1.15
CA GLU A 63 7.86 -2.47 0.04
C GLU A 63 6.87 -2.14 1.17
N LEU A 64 5.69 -1.62 0.81
CA LEU A 64 4.62 -1.32 1.77
C LEU A 64 4.07 -2.62 2.40
N MET A 65 3.85 -3.66 1.60
CA MET A 65 3.41 -4.99 2.06
C MET A 65 4.45 -5.68 2.95
N ASP A 66 5.73 -5.59 2.59
CA ASP A 66 6.83 -6.17 3.38
C ASP A 66 6.92 -5.47 4.74
N LYS A 67 6.85 -4.13 4.78
CA LYS A 67 6.81 -3.36 6.02
C LYS A 67 5.59 -3.70 6.89
N HIS A 68 4.43 -3.92 6.26
CA HIS A 68 3.22 -4.34 6.96
C HIS A 68 3.39 -5.74 7.58
N THR A 69 3.97 -6.68 6.82
CA THR A 69 4.26 -8.05 7.29
C THR A 69 5.29 -8.07 8.41
N GLU A 70 6.37 -7.29 8.29
CA GLU A 70 7.41 -7.16 9.32
C GLU A 70 6.82 -6.59 10.63
N ARG A 71 6.04 -5.50 10.54
CA ARG A 71 5.37 -4.92 11.71
C ARG A 71 4.37 -5.87 12.35
N SER A 72 3.68 -6.68 11.55
CA SER A 72 2.76 -7.72 12.04
C SER A 72 3.52 -8.84 12.78
N THR A 73 4.70 -9.24 12.27
CA THR A 73 5.50 -10.35 12.80
C THR A 73 6.31 -9.98 14.05
N ASN A 74 6.83 -8.75 14.13
CA ASN A 74 7.65 -8.26 15.25
C ASN A 74 6.86 -7.86 16.50
N ARG A 75 5.58 -8.25 16.64
CA ARG A 75 4.76 -7.90 17.81
C ARG A 75 5.09 -8.81 19.00
N PRO A 76 5.71 -8.31 20.09
CA PRO A 76 5.81 -9.06 21.34
C PRO A 76 4.42 -9.03 22.00
N GLY A 77 3.72 -10.16 22.00
CA GLY A 77 2.39 -10.25 22.63
C GLY A 77 1.42 -11.28 22.04
N LEU A 78 1.86 -12.12 21.11
CA LEU A 78 1.15 -13.37 20.74
C LEU A 78 1.96 -14.57 21.24
N ARG A 79 1.98 -14.72 22.57
CA ARG A 79 2.13 -15.98 23.28
C ARG A 79 1.11 -15.99 24.41
#